data_AF-A0A968PAQ9-F1
#
_entry.id   AF-A0A968PAQ9-F1
#
_cell.length_a   1.000
_cell.length_b   1.000
_cell.length_c   1.000
_cell.angle_alpha   90.00
_cell.angle_beta   90.00
_cell.angle_gamma   90.00
#
_symmetry.space_group_name_H-M   'P 1'
#
loop_
_entity.id
_entity.type
_entity.pdbx_description
1 polymer ?
#
loop_
_entity_poly.entity_id
_entity_poly.type
_entity_poly.pdbx_seq_one_letter_code
_entity_poly.pdbx_strand_id
1 'polypeptide(L)' 'MGRNAGWLTLHAGVAGGADVILIPEIPYDLDAVCDFCSERSEGAAFTVIAVAEGAKPVGGEQKNRSRRRRQP' A
#
# COMPACT_ATOMS: atom_id res chain seq x y z
N MET A 1 2.90 -8.27 -6.31
CA MET A 1 1.56 -8.20 -6.97
C MET A 1 0.53 -8.82 -6.04
N GLY A 2 -0.73 -8.43 -6.11
CA GLY A 2 -1.74 -8.92 -5.18
C GLY A 2 -3.09 -8.27 -5.38
N ARG A 3 -3.76 -8.60 -6.49
CA ARG A 3 -5.03 -7.98 -6.85
C ARG A 3 -6.17 -8.45 -5.95
N ASN A 4 -6.28 -9.75 -5.74
CA ASN A 4 -7.33 -10.35 -4.91
C ASN A 4 -6.78 -10.97 -3.63
N ALA A 5 -5.45 -11.20 -3.58
CA ALA A 5 -4.78 -11.75 -2.42
C ALA A 5 -3.41 -11.10 -2.25
N GLY A 6 -3.03 -10.79 -1.01
CA GLY A 6 -1.84 -10.04 -0.64
C GLY A 6 -0.56 -10.84 -0.47
N TRP A 7 -0.61 -12.18 -0.57
CA TRP A 7 0.49 -13.09 -0.21
C TRP A 7 1.87 -12.65 -0.72
N LEU A 8 1.99 -12.33 -2.01
CA LEU A 8 3.28 -11.95 -2.58
C LEU A 8 3.77 -10.60 -2.03
N THR A 9 2.89 -9.62 -1.87
CA THR A 9 3.27 -8.33 -1.25
C THR A 9 3.61 -8.51 0.23
N LEU A 10 2.89 -9.34 0.95
CA LEU A 10 3.15 -9.64 2.36
C LEU A 10 4.53 -10.28 2.54
N HIS A 11 4.80 -11.38 1.84
CA HIS A 11 6.08 -12.08 1.97
C HIS A 11 7.26 -11.23 1.47
N ALA A 12 7.09 -10.52 0.35
CA ALA A 12 8.13 -9.63 -0.15
C ALA A 12 8.38 -8.44 0.79
N GLY A 13 7.33 -7.87 1.37
CA GLY A 13 7.44 -6.78 2.35
C GLY A 13 8.17 -7.23 3.62
N VAL A 14 7.80 -8.39 4.17
CA VAL A 14 8.50 -8.95 5.35
C VAL A 14 9.96 -9.27 5.04
N ALA A 15 10.24 -9.92 3.92
CA ALA A 15 11.61 -10.26 3.53
C ALA A 15 12.47 -9.02 3.19
N GLY A 16 11.84 -7.97 2.65
CA GLY A 16 12.49 -6.72 2.27
C GLY A 16 12.60 -5.70 3.41
N GLY A 17 12.05 -5.99 4.59
CA GLY A 17 12.04 -5.05 5.71
C GLY A 17 11.16 -3.83 5.48
N ALA A 18 10.00 -4.01 4.83
CA ALA A 18 9.01 -2.95 4.70
C ALA A 18 8.45 -2.56 6.08
N ASP A 19 8.31 -1.26 6.31
CA ASP A 19 7.78 -0.70 7.55
C ASP A 19 6.25 -0.76 7.58
N VAL A 20 5.64 -0.64 6.41
CA VAL A 20 4.19 -0.76 6.21
C VAL A 20 3.91 -1.68 5.02
N ILE A 21 2.96 -2.60 5.20
CA ILE A 21 2.52 -3.54 4.16
C ILE A 21 1.01 -3.42 4.00
N LEU A 22 0.56 -2.97 2.82
CA LEU A 22 -0.85 -2.80 2.49
C LEU A 22 -1.32 -3.94 1.56
N ILE A 23 -2.34 -4.69 1.98
CA ILE A 23 -2.86 -5.88 1.28
C ILE A 23 -4.38 -5.77 1.01
N PRO A 24 -4.93 -6.44 -0.02
CA PRO A 24 -6.37 -6.36 -0.33
C PRO A 24 -7.28 -6.90 0.77
N GLU A 25 -6.79 -7.80 1.62
CA GLU A 25 -7.55 -8.41 2.72
C GLU A 25 -7.83 -7.43 3.87
N ILE A 26 -6.98 -6.41 4.05
CA ILE A 26 -7.07 -5.45 5.15
C ILE A 26 -7.15 -4.04 4.55
N PRO A 27 -8.35 -3.44 4.47
CA PRO A 27 -8.49 -2.06 4.04
C PRO A 27 -7.72 -1.12 4.98
N TYR A 28 -6.98 -0.18 4.41
CA TYR A 28 -6.09 0.70 5.17
C TYR A 28 -6.74 2.04 5.51
N ASP A 29 -6.33 2.63 6.63
CA ASP A 29 -6.61 4.03 6.92
C ASP A 29 -5.43 4.88 6.40
N LEU A 30 -5.72 5.88 5.57
CA LEU A 30 -4.68 6.74 5.01
C LEU A 30 -4.09 7.64 6.09
N ASP A 31 -4.90 8.11 7.04
CA ASP A 31 -4.45 9.01 8.09
C ASP A 31 -3.50 8.27 9.04
N ALA A 32 -3.84 7.04 9.43
CA ALA A 32 -2.96 6.19 10.23
C ALA A 32 -1.61 5.90 9.54
N VAL A 33 -1.60 5.72 8.22
CA VAL A 33 -0.34 5.53 7.46
C VAL A 33 0.48 6.83 7.44
N CYS A 34 -0.16 7.98 7.26
CA CYS A 34 0.48 9.29 7.31
C CYS A 34 1.08 9.59 8.69
N ASP A 35 0.35 9.30 9.76
CA ASP A 35 0.80 9.47 11.14
C ASP A 35 2.04 8.62 11.42
N PHE A 36 2.00 7.33 11.05
CA PHE A 36 3.15 6.43 11.16
C PHE A 36 4.37 6.95 10.37
N CYS A 37 4.17 7.45 9.16
CA CYS A 37 5.26 8.02 8.36
C CYS A 37 5.85 9.27 9.02
N SER A 38 5.01 10.10 9.62
CA SER A 38 5.41 11.35 10.28
C SER A 38 6.24 11.04 11.52
N GLU A 39 5.79 10.16 12.40
CA GLU A 39 6.54 9.71 13.57
C GLU A 39 7.90 9.11 13.18
N ARG A 40 7.92 8.28 12.13
CA ARG A 40 9.16 7.64 11.69
C ARG A 40 10.16 8.65 11.10
N SER A 41 9.67 9.72 10.48
CA SER A 41 10.52 10.74 9.86
C SER A 41 11.39 11.51 10.86
N GLU A 42 11.05 11.48 12.15
CA GLU A 42 11.83 12.13 13.22
C GLU A 42 13.17 11.43 13.49
N GLY A 43 13.29 10.14 13.15
CA GLY A 43 14.47 9.32 13.48
C GLY A 43 14.99 8.41 12.37
N ALA A 44 14.21 8.16 11.30
CA ALA A 44 14.61 7.34 10.17
C ALA A 44 14.82 8.18 8.90
N ALA A 45 15.85 7.83 8.13
CA ALA A 45 16.13 8.49 6.86
C ALA A 45 15.09 8.17 5.77
N PHE A 46 14.38 7.05 5.89
CA PHE A 46 13.36 6.62 4.95
C PHE A 46 12.33 5.69 5.59
N THR A 47 11.18 5.57 4.91
CA THR A 47 10.11 4.63 5.21
C THR A 47 9.84 3.80 3.96
N VAL A 48 9.85 2.46 4.09
CA VAL A 48 9.52 1.56 2.99
C VAL A 48 8.08 1.08 3.13
N ILE A 49 7.26 1.37 2.12
CA ILE A 49 5.86 0.95 2.09
C ILE A 49 5.64 0.00 0.90
N ALA A 50 5.26 -1.25 1.22
CA ALA A 50 4.92 -2.25 0.22
C ALA A 50 3.40 -2.27 0.00
N VAL A 51 2.95 -1.99 -1.23
CA VAL A 51 1.53 -1.86 -1.56
C VAL A 51 1.12 -2.92 -2.59
N ALA A 52 0.11 -3.73 -2.24
CA ALA A 52 -0.51 -4.65 -3.19
C ALA A 52 -1.39 -3.87 -4.17
N GLU A 53 -1.45 -4.32 -5.43
CA GLU A 53 -2.31 -3.72 -6.47
C GLU A 53 -3.77 -3.58 -6.01
N GLY A 54 -4.24 -4.53 -5.19
CA GLY A 54 -5.58 -4.52 -4.63
C GLY A 54 -5.76 -3.88 -3.27
N ALA A 55 -4.72 -3.28 -2.70
CA ALA A 55 -4.90 -2.48 -1.49
C ALA A 55 -5.92 -1.37 -1.74
N LYS A 56 -6.83 -1.18 -0.78
CA LYS A 56 -7.89 -0.17 -0.83
C LYS A 56 -8.06 0.46 0.54
N PRO A 57 -8.42 1.75 0.60
CA PRO A 57 -8.68 2.38 1.89
C PRO A 57 -10.00 1.88 2.48
N VAL A 58 -10.20 2.10 3.78
CA VAL A 58 -11.50 1.87 4.44
C VAL A 58 -12.59 2.65 3.69
N GLY A 59 -13.67 1.98 3.33
CA GLY A 59 -14.79 2.57 2.56
C GLY A 59 -14.47 2.89 1.09
N GLY A 60 -13.25 2.60 0.62
CA GLY A 60 -12.85 2.80 -0.77
C GLY A 60 -12.90 1.53 -1.61
N GLU A 61 -12.90 1.74 -2.93
CA GLU A 61 -12.90 0.67 -3.92
C GLU A 61 -11.50 0.42 -4.49
N GLN A 62 -11.27 -0.82 -4.93
CA GLN A 62 -10.06 -1.17 -5.66
C GLN A 62 -10.00 -0.41 -6.99
N LYS A 63 -8.99 0.44 -7.16
CA LYS A 63 -8.83 1.22 -8.39
C LYS A 63 -8.24 0.34 -9.49
N ASN A 64 -9.07 -0.11 -10.42
CA ASN A 64 -8.58 -0.61 -11.70
C ASN A 64 -8.14 0.58 -12.57
N ARG A 65 -6.94 0.52 -13.14
CA ARG A 65 -6.54 1.50 -14.14
C ARG A 65 -7.25 1.16 -15.44
N SER A 66 -8.50 1.59 -15.61
CA SER A 66 -9.12 1.58 -16.93
C SER A 66 -8.23 2.45 -17.84
N ARG A 67 -7.82 1.88 -18.98
CA ARG A 67 -6.94 2.56 -19.93
C ARG A 67 -7.59 3.91 -20.29
N ARG A 68 -7.07 5.01 -19.73
CA ARG A 68 -7.36 6.36 -20.24
C ARG A 68 -6.92 6.33 -21.71
N ARG A 69 -7.89 6.20 -22.63
CA ARG A 69 -7.69 6.50 -24.05
C ARG A 69 -7.03 7.87 -24.07
N ARG A 70 -5.81 7.94 -24.60
CA ARG A 70 -5.20 9.21 -25.01
C ARG A 70 -6.26 9.88 -25.89
N GLN A 71 -6.90 10.94 -25.39
CA GLN A 71 -7.72 11.78 -26.24
C GLN A 71 -6.75 12.52 -27.18
N PRO A 72 -7.08 12.60 -28.48
CA PRO A 72 -6.22 13.18 -29.51
C PRO A 72 -5.98 14.67 -29.29
#